data_AF-A0A3A8PHV2-F1
#
_entry.id   AF-A0A3A8PHV2-F1
#
_cell.length_a   1.000
_cell.length_b   1.000
_cell.length_c   1.000
_cell.angle_alpha   90.00
_cell.angle_beta   90.00
_cell.angle_gamma   90.00
#
_symmetry.space_group_name_H-M   'P 1'
#
loop_
_entity.id
_entity.type
_entity.pdbx_description
1 polymer ?
#
loop_
_entity_poly.entity_id
_entity_poly.type
_entity_poly.pdbx_seq_one_letter_code
_entity_poly.pdbx_strand_id
1 'polypeptide(L)'
;MRLHPGLAALLPGGVQPARACPARLLRPSRRERVSALEARLDTEVCVVGGGPAGAALALRLARLGHAVCLVERQAFPRPHVGESLAPGVWPLLDLLDVAEEVRRAGFLPAREARVRWEDGTGRSVRAREAEPGLLVDRGRFDALLLGAARASGVRVLQPAAAQRPERWEDGWKVPVVLPGGRRLHLTARFLADASGRGTCLGGRKEPVSARTLALHGSWRGERPHGPETRVEAGPDGWYWGAHLPDGTFNAMAFVDPGLLRERGVTRRTLESFYRELLAGTELLGAWSAPRLLGGVLASDATCYQDAVPIERDCIKVGEASFSIDPLSSSGVQKALQTALSGAVAVHTLLVRPDNASAALRFYTEDQRDSVARHAAWAAGYYAEHRTYGERPFWKRRARGAGELAPLEARPLPLEGEALRHRRWRLDREAALVDTPCIVGDLIELRRALSHPRLARPVAWLDGVELAPLMEGLRDGLTMPQLADTWARQVPFRQGVTILGWLYRQGLLTEVDSP
;
A
#
# COMPACT_ATOMS: atom_id res chain seq x y z
N MET A 1 -8.18 4.10 -7.12
CA MET A 1 -7.96 5.11 -6.07
C MET A 1 -9.26 5.86 -5.87
N ARG A 2 -9.81 5.95 -4.65
CA ARG A 2 -10.73 7.04 -4.29
C ARG A 2 -9.84 8.28 -4.08
N LEU A 3 -9.44 8.94 -5.17
CA LEU A 3 -8.72 10.22 -5.11
C LEU A 3 -9.46 11.22 -5.98
N HIS A 4 -9.79 12.36 -5.39
CA HIS A 4 -10.20 13.55 -6.12
C HIS A 4 -9.06 13.96 -7.09
N PRO A 5 -9.34 14.21 -8.38
CA PRO A 5 -8.32 14.54 -9.38
C PRO A 5 -7.55 15.86 -9.16
N GLY A 6 -7.94 16.65 -8.16
CA GLY A 6 -7.21 17.84 -7.70
C GLY A 6 -5.84 17.57 -7.07
N LEU A 7 -5.40 16.32 -6.90
CA LEU A 7 -4.02 15.99 -6.50
C LEU A 7 -3.03 15.99 -7.67
N ALA A 8 -3.52 16.06 -8.92
CA ALA A 8 -2.68 16.21 -10.11
C ALA A 8 -2.58 17.67 -10.62
N ALA A 9 -3.29 18.62 -10.01
CA ALA A 9 -3.35 20.02 -10.46
C ALA A 9 -2.59 21.03 -9.56
N LEU A 10 -1.70 20.55 -8.66
CA LEU A 10 -0.99 21.39 -7.69
C LEU A 10 0.45 21.77 -8.07
N LEU A 11 0.79 21.89 -9.35
CA LEU A 11 1.98 22.64 -9.81
C LEU A 11 1.67 23.22 -11.21
N PRO A 12 1.89 24.52 -11.54
CA PRO A 12 2.58 25.58 -10.80
C PRO A 12 1.77 26.87 -10.60
N GLY A 13 2.11 27.68 -9.58
CA GLY A 13 1.63 29.06 -9.47
C GLY A 13 1.66 29.66 -8.06
N GLY A 14 2.86 30.02 -7.58
CA GLY A 14 3.05 31.04 -6.53
C GLY A 14 2.45 30.75 -5.15
N VAL A 15 3.04 29.80 -4.41
CA VAL A 15 2.83 29.71 -2.96
C VAL A 15 3.61 30.84 -2.29
N GLN A 16 2.91 31.84 -1.78
CA GLN A 16 3.47 32.76 -0.79
C GLN A 16 3.87 31.96 0.47
N PRO A 17 4.99 32.29 1.13
CA PRO A 17 5.43 31.57 2.31
C PRO A 17 4.35 31.63 3.39
N ALA A 18 3.90 30.45 3.85
CA ALA A 18 3.06 30.34 5.03
C ALA A 18 3.80 31.03 6.19
N ARG A 19 3.17 32.06 6.76
CA ARG A 19 3.69 32.74 7.96
C ARG A 19 3.93 31.69 9.03
N ALA A 20 5.18 31.60 9.50
CA ALA A 20 5.57 30.78 10.63
C ALA A 20 4.63 31.07 11.80
N CYS A 21 3.78 30.11 12.14
CA CYS A 21 3.01 30.16 13.37
C CYS A 21 3.99 29.78 14.48
N PRO A 22 4.28 30.67 15.45
CA PRO A 22 5.24 30.35 16.50
C PRO A 22 4.73 29.14 17.29
N ALA A 23 5.61 28.14 17.46
CA ALA A 23 5.34 26.98 18.27
C ALA A 23 4.75 27.42 19.62
N ARG A 24 3.48 27.10 19.86
CA ARG A 24 2.86 27.27 21.19
C ARG A 24 3.57 26.31 22.14
N LEU A 25 4.55 26.83 22.87
CA LEU A 25 5.08 26.21 24.08
C LEU A 25 3.92 26.08 25.08
N LEU A 26 3.29 24.90 25.12
CA LEU A 26 2.38 24.52 26.19
C LEU A 26 3.18 24.55 27.49
N ARG A 27 2.83 25.47 28.40
CA ARG A 27 3.37 25.50 29.76
C ARG A 27 2.72 24.38 30.57
N PRO A 28 3.48 23.58 31.34
CA PRO A 28 2.91 22.55 32.18
C PRO A 28 2.09 23.16 33.33
N SER A 29 0.85 22.71 33.50
CA SER A 29 0.03 22.98 34.67
C SER A 29 0.61 22.28 35.90
N ARG A 30 0.60 22.99 37.02
CA ARG A 30 1.27 22.60 38.27
C ARG A 30 0.51 21.51 39.04
N ARG A 31 1.31 20.58 39.58
CA ARG A 31 1.12 19.66 40.72
C ARG A 31 0.49 18.29 40.43
N GLU A 32 1.33 17.26 40.47
CA GLU A 32 1.44 16.35 41.63
C GLU A 32 2.82 15.69 41.64
N ARG A 33 3.43 15.56 42.82
CA ARG A 33 4.80 15.07 43.01
C ARG A 33 4.82 13.54 42.95
N VAL A 34 5.45 12.99 41.92
CA VAL A 34 5.95 11.60 41.91
C VAL A 34 7.46 11.65 41.66
N SER A 35 8.20 10.91 42.48
CA SER A 35 9.66 10.88 42.57
C SER A 35 10.33 10.24 41.34
N ALA A 36 11.59 10.63 41.11
CA ALA A 36 12.53 10.11 40.11
C ALA A 36 12.20 10.34 38.62
N LEU A 37 12.11 11.62 38.23
CA LEU A 37 12.43 12.21 36.91
C LEU A 37 12.16 11.38 35.62
N GLU A 38 11.02 10.69 35.52
CA GLU A 38 10.55 10.20 34.21
C GLU A 38 10.08 11.40 33.38
N ALA A 39 10.74 11.65 32.26
CA ALA A 39 10.33 12.72 31.36
C ALA A 39 8.93 12.42 30.80
N ARG A 40 8.08 13.44 30.72
CA ARG A 40 6.74 13.36 30.11
C ARG A 40 6.75 14.10 28.78
N LEU A 41 6.06 13.53 27.79
CA LEU A 41 5.94 14.11 26.46
C LEU A 41 4.50 13.97 25.98
N ASP A 42 3.83 15.10 25.78
CA ASP A 42 2.49 15.14 25.20
C ASP A 42 2.56 15.43 23.70
N THR A 43 1.69 14.77 22.93
CA THR A 43 1.52 14.99 21.49
C THR A 43 0.05 14.80 21.10
N GLU A 44 -0.38 15.27 19.94
CA GLU A 44 -1.72 14.96 19.45
C GLU A 44 -1.78 13.54 18.89
N VAL A 45 -0.85 13.21 17.99
CA VAL A 45 -0.73 11.88 17.39
C VAL A 45 0.61 11.24 17.73
N CYS A 46 0.58 10.02 18.25
CA CYS A 46 1.76 9.16 18.39
C CYS A 46 1.80 8.15 17.25
N VAL A 47 2.90 8.07 16.52
CA VAL A 47 3.14 7.04 15.50
C VAL A 47 4.20 6.08 16.01
N VAL A 48 3.90 4.78 16.10
CA VAL A 48 4.87 3.76 16.53
C VAL A 48 5.38 3.02 15.31
N GLY A 49 6.68 3.12 15.04
CA GLY A 49 7.37 2.53 13.88
C GLY A 49 7.75 3.58 12.82
N GLY A 50 9.02 3.59 12.43
CA GLY A 50 9.63 4.53 11.48
C GLY A 50 9.88 3.97 10.09
N GLY A 51 9.28 2.83 9.73
CA GLY A 51 9.31 2.32 8.36
C GLY A 51 8.48 3.18 7.39
N PRO A 52 8.35 2.77 6.11
CA PRO A 52 7.70 3.60 5.08
C PRO A 52 6.29 4.07 5.44
N ALA A 53 5.46 3.20 6.01
CA ALA A 53 4.10 3.57 6.44
C ALA A 53 4.11 4.63 7.55
N GLY A 54 4.92 4.43 8.59
CA GLY A 54 4.94 5.34 9.75
C GLY A 54 5.53 6.71 9.39
N ALA A 55 6.63 6.73 8.63
CA ALA A 55 7.24 7.97 8.16
C ALA A 55 6.29 8.77 7.25
N ALA A 56 5.63 8.10 6.29
CA ALA A 56 4.67 8.75 5.39
C ALA A 56 3.43 9.26 6.12
N LEU A 57 2.88 8.49 7.06
CA LEU A 57 1.73 8.88 7.86
C LEU A 57 2.07 10.11 8.71
N ALA A 58 3.20 10.07 9.44
CA ALA A 58 3.63 11.16 10.30
C ALA A 58 3.91 12.43 9.50
N LEU A 59 4.60 12.31 8.36
CA LEU A 59 4.85 13.40 7.42
C LEU A 59 3.54 14.03 6.96
N ARG A 60 2.57 13.23 6.48
CA ARG A 60 1.29 13.75 5.99
C ARG A 60 0.49 14.41 7.10
N LEU A 61 0.40 13.81 8.28
CA LEU A 61 -0.31 14.39 9.43
C LEU A 61 0.31 15.72 9.90
N ALA A 62 1.64 15.82 9.93
CA ALA A 62 2.32 17.08 10.24
C ALA A 62 1.99 18.18 9.22
N ARG A 63 1.95 17.85 7.92
CA ARG A 63 1.53 18.79 6.87
C ARG A 63 0.05 19.19 6.95
N LEU A 64 -0.80 18.32 7.51
CA LEU A 64 -2.19 18.62 7.83
C LEU A 64 -2.35 19.44 9.14
N GLY A 65 -1.25 19.84 9.77
CA GLY A 65 -1.24 20.74 10.94
C GLY A 65 -1.26 20.04 12.30
N HIS A 66 -1.09 18.72 12.35
CA HIS A 66 -1.11 17.97 13.62
C HIS A 66 0.25 17.96 14.33
N ALA A 67 0.22 17.95 15.66
CA ALA A 67 1.41 17.70 16.47
C ALA A 67 1.69 16.19 16.51
N VAL A 68 2.76 15.76 15.83
CA VAL A 68 3.10 14.34 15.68
C VAL A 68 4.41 14.00 16.36
N CYS A 69 4.40 12.93 17.16
CA CYS A 69 5.61 12.28 17.68
C CYS A 69 5.71 10.87 17.11
N LEU A 70 6.83 10.53 16.48
CA LEU A 70 7.13 9.21 15.93
C LEU A 70 8.19 8.52 16.79
N VAL A 71 7.93 7.27 17.17
CA VAL A 71 8.84 6.44 17.99
C VAL A 71 9.37 5.28 17.15
N GLU A 72 10.68 5.22 16.94
CA GLU A 72 11.35 4.16 16.17
C GLU A 72 12.46 3.49 16.99
N ARG A 73 12.37 2.16 17.13
CA ARG A 73 13.22 1.35 18.00
C ARG A 73 14.68 1.31 17.56
N GLN A 74 14.94 1.31 16.26
CA GLN A 74 16.27 1.13 15.70
C GLN A 74 16.84 2.46 15.22
N ALA A 75 18.16 2.66 15.39
CA ALA A 75 18.84 3.77 14.75
C ALA A 75 18.88 3.54 13.22
N PHE A 76 18.62 4.59 12.45
CA PHE A 76 18.68 4.54 10.99
C PHE A 76 20.02 5.07 10.47
N PRO A 77 20.50 4.60 9.29
CA PRO A 77 19.91 3.55 8.45
C PRO A 77 20.00 2.15 9.10
N ARG A 78 19.05 1.26 8.77
CA ARG A 78 18.99 -0.11 9.30
C ARG A 78 18.73 -1.14 8.19
N PRO A 79 19.25 -2.38 8.29
CA PRO A 79 18.90 -3.43 7.34
C PRO A 79 17.41 -3.79 7.40
N HIS A 80 16.78 -4.00 6.25
CA HIS A 80 15.40 -4.49 6.13
C HIS A 80 15.16 -5.13 4.75
N VAL A 81 14.35 -6.18 4.69
CA VAL A 81 13.97 -6.85 3.43
C VAL A 81 12.86 -6.10 2.69
N GLY A 82 12.76 -6.30 1.38
CA GLY A 82 11.74 -5.70 0.51
C GLY A 82 12.33 -4.57 -0.34
N GLU A 83 13.37 -4.91 -1.09
CA GLU A 83 14.23 -4.00 -1.84
C GLU A 83 13.67 -3.66 -3.22
N SER A 84 12.77 -4.49 -3.75
CA SER A 84 12.05 -4.24 -5.00
C SER A 84 10.81 -3.39 -4.75
N LEU A 85 10.79 -2.19 -5.31
CA LEU A 85 9.65 -1.27 -5.30
C LEU A 85 9.00 -1.26 -6.68
N ALA A 86 7.69 -1.53 -6.73
CA ALA A 86 6.90 -1.40 -7.95
C ALA A 86 6.85 0.07 -8.47
N PRO A 87 6.68 0.28 -9.80
CA PRO A 87 6.60 1.62 -10.40
C PRO A 87 5.54 2.54 -9.78
N GLY A 88 4.45 1.97 -9.25
CA GLY A 88 3.37 2.72 -8.60
C GLY A 88 3.77 3.42 -7.30
N VAL A 89 5.04 3.33 -6.88
CA VAL A 89 5.60 4.10 -5.76
C VAL A 89 5.77 5.59 -6.11
N TRP A 90 6.08 5.94 -7.37
CA TRP A 90 6.44 7.31 -7.75
C TRP A 90 5.36 8.35 -7.46
N PRO A 91 4.08 8.16 -7.84
CA PRO A 91 3.03 9.13 -7.52
C PRO A 91 2.84 9.33 -6.01
N LEU A 92 3.18 8.32 -5.19
CA LEU A 92 3.11 8.41 -3.74
C LEU A 92 4.28 9.22 -3.18
N LEU A 93 5.46 9.08 -3.78
CA LEU A 93 6.63 9.88 -3.44
C LEU A 93 6.47 11.34 -3.87
N ASP A 94 5.82 11.59 -5.01
CA ASP A 94 5.47 12.95 -5.47
C ASP A 94 4.48 13.60 -4.48
N LEU A 95 3.46 12.88 -4.03
CA LEU A 95 2.52 13.38 -3.01
C LEU A 95 3.20 13.68 -1.66
N LEU A 96 4.24 12.92 -1.32
CA LEU A 96 5.05 13.17 -0.13
C LEU A 96 6.13 14.23 -0.37
N ASP A 97 6.30 14.72 -1.61
CA ASP A 97 7.34 15.68 -2.02
C ASP A 97 8.74 15.18 -1.64
N VAL A 98 9.03 13.92 -1.98
CA VAL A 98 10.32 13.25 -1.74
C VAL A 98 10.85 12.50 -2.98
N ALA A 99 10.12 12.55 -4.10
CA ALA A 99 10.48 11.80 -5.30
C ALA A 99 11.84 12.24 -5.86
N GLU A 100 12.13 13.54 -5.82
CA GLU A 100 13.38 14.11 -6.30
C GLU A 100 14.60 13.66 -5.46
N GLU A 101 14.46 13.64 -4.14
CA GLU A 101 15.46 13.10 -3.23
C GLU A 101 15.70 11.62 -3.51
N VAL A 102 14.64 10.85 -3.77
CA VAL A 102 14.74 9.42 -4.12
C VAL A 102 15.44 9.23 -5.47
N ARG A 103 15.16 10.07 -6.48
CA ARG A 103 15.87 10.05 -7.78
C ARG A 103 17.38 10.30 -7.60
N ARG A 104 17.76 11.22 -6.71
CA ARG A 104 19.17 11.55 -6.41
C ARG A 104 19.86 10.55 -5.50
N ALA A 105 19.13 9.66 -4.83
CA ALA A 105 19.69 8.70 -3.88
C ALA A 105 20.53 7.58 -4.54
N GLY A 106 20.52 7.47 -5.87
CA GLY A 106 21.33 6.49 -6.60
C GLY A 106 20.83 5.05 -6.44
N PHE A 107 19.52 4.87 -6.24
CA PHE A 107 18.89 3.55 -6.31
C PHE A 107 18.90 3.02 -7.75
N LEU A 108 18.89 1.70 -7.91
CA LEU A 108 18.97 1.09 -9.23
C LEU A 108 17.58 1.01 -9.87
N PRO A 109 17.40 1.38 -11.15
CA PRO A 109 16.10 1.25 -11.81
C PRO A 109 15.80 -0.23 -12.12
N ALA A 110 14.66 -0.72 -11.63
CA ALA A 110 14.17 -2.08 -11.90
C ALA A 110 13.45 -2.13 -13.25
N ARG A 111 14.21 -2.16 -14.35
CA ARG A 111 13.67 -2.12 -15.73
C ARG A 111 13.38 -3.48 -16.34
N GLU A 112 14.06 -4.51 -15.85
CA GLU A 112 13.99 -5.86 -16.39
C GLU A 112 13.79 -6.86 -15.26
N ALA A 113 12.94 -7.86 -15.52
CA ALA A 113 12.76 -9.04 -14.69
C ALA A 113 13.00 -10.28 -15.56
N ARG A 114 13.84 -11.20 -15.10
CA ARG A 114 13.92 -12.56 -15.65
C ARG A 114 12.95 -13.44 -14.89
N VAL A 115 11.98 -14.00 -15.60
CA VAL A 115 10.89 -14.77 -15.01
C VAL A 115 10.87 -16.16 -15.62
N ARG A 116 10.88 -17.18 -14.77
CA ARG A 116 10.69 -18.60 -15.13
C ARG A 116 9.50 -19.11 -14.32
N TRP A 117 8.30 -19.04 -14.89
CA TRP A 117 7.05 -19.30 -14.17
C TRP A 117 6.14 -20.30 -14.89
N GLU A 118 5.19 -19.84 -15.73
CA GLU A 118 4.11 -20.62 -16.37
C GLU A 118 4.45 -22.07 -16.73
N ASP A 119 5.33 -22.26 -17.72
CA ASP A 119 5.74 -23.56 -18.29
C ASP A 119 7.19 -23.93 -17.93
N GLY A 120 7.82 -23.15 -17.06
CA GLY A 120 9.24 -23.28 -16.74
C GLY A 120 10.20 -22.74 -17.81
N THR A 121 9.71 -22.05 -18.83
CA THR A 121 10.58 -21.34 -19.80
C THR A 121 11.00 -19.99 -19.22
N GLY A 122 12.30 -19.70 -19.24
CA GLY A 122 12.82 -18.39 -18.86
C GLY A 122 12.47 -17.30 -19.87
N ARG A 123 11.92 -16.19 -19.41
CA ARG A 123 11.54 -15.02 -20.22
C ARG A 123 12.07 -13.73 -19.60
N SER A 124 12.53 -12.79 -20.42
CA SER A 124 12.83 -11.42 -19.97
C SER A 124 11.58 -10.54 -20.14
N VAL A 125 11.11 -9.98 -19.04
CA VAL A 125 10.02 -9.00 -19.01
C VAL A 125 10.63 -7.62 -18.81
N ARG A 126 10.32 -6.68 -19.70
CA ARG A 126 10.72 -5.28 -19.57
C ARG A 126 9.55 -4.44 -19.10
N ALA A 127 9.81 -3.55 -18.14
CA ALA A 127 8.84 -2.55 -17.69
C ALA A 127 8.39 -1.70 -18.89
N ARG A 128 7.08 -1.46 -18.99
CA ARG A 128 6.47 -0.68 -20.09
C ARG A 128 6.21 0.77 -19.66
N GLU A 129 6.24 1.02 -18.36
CA GLU A 129 6.07 2.31 -17.73
C GLU A 129 7.26 3.23 -18.06
N ALA A 130 6.99 4.53 -18.24
CA ALA A 130 8.02 5.52 -18.51
C ALA A 130 9.02 5.62 -17.33
N GLU A 131 8.51 5.65 -16.10
CA GLU A 131 9.31 5.55 -14.89
C GLU A 131 9.30 4.11 -14.36
N PRO A 132 10.48 3.47 -14.22
CA PRO A 132 10.57 2.09 -13.78
C PRO A 132 10.41 1.95 -12.26
N GLY A 133 10.26 0.73 -11.78
CA GLY A 133 10.41 0.43 -10.35
C GLY A 133 11.85 0.71 -9.86
N LEU A 134 12.10 0.47 -8.58
CA LEU A 134 13.40 0.68 -7.95
C LEU A 134 13.88 -0.57 -7.22
N LEU A 135 15.20 -0.81 -7.27
CA LEU A 135 15.90 -1.66 -6.34
C LEU A 135 16.64 -0.77 -5.33
N VAL A 136 16.17 -0.80 -4.08
CA VAL A 136 16.62 0.11 -3.03
C VAL A 136 17.38 -0.62 -1.93
N ASP A 137 18.34 0.09 -1.34
CA ASP A 137 18.74 -0.19 0.04
C ASP A 137 17.63 0.34 0.95
N ARG A 138 16.92 -0.57 1.62
CA ARG A 138 15.80 -0.20 2.49
C ARG A 138 16.20 0.62 3.70
N GLY A 139 17.41 0.48 4.21
CA GLY A 139 17.91 1.33 5.30
C GLY A 139 18.05 2.78 4.87
N ARG A 140 18.58 3.00 3.65
CA ARG A 140 18.70 4.33 3.05
C ARG A 140 17.34 4.91 2.64
N PHE A 141 16.48 4.09 2.03
CA PHE A 141 15.13 4.51 1.62
C PHE A 141 14.26 4.90 2.82
N ASP A 142 14.20 4.06 3.86
CA ASP A 142 13.43 4.34 5.07
C ASP A 142 13.98 5.60 5.79
N ALA A 143 15.31 5.79 5.80
CA ALA A 143 15.95 6.99 6.37
C ALA A 143 15.61 8.28 5.63
N LEU A 144 15.51 8.24 4.30
CA LEU A 144 15.09 9.37 3.50
C LEU A 144 13.67 9.81 3.86
N LEU A 145 12.73 8.86 3.93
CA LEU A 145 11.34 9.13 4.33
C LEU A 145 11.25 9.68 5.77
N LEU A 146 11.99 9.08 6.70
CA LEU A 146 12.04 9.55 8.09
C LEU A 146 12.67 10.95 8.21
N GLY A 147 13.66 11.25 7.37
CA GLY A 147 14.27 12.57 7.23
C GLY A 147 13.26 13.63 6.78
N ALA A 148 12.45 13.31 5.75
CA ALA A 148 11.40 14.20 5.27
C ALA A 148 10.31 14.45 6.33
N ALA A 149 9.92 13.41 7.08
CA ALA A 149 9.01 13.55 8.22
C ALA A 149 9.58 14.53 9.27
N ARG A 150 10.86 14.36 9.66
CA ARG A 150 11.54 15.27 10.60
C ARG A 150 11.59 16.70 10.07
N ALA A 151 11.90 16.90 8.78
CA ALA A 151 11.96 18.21 8.15
C ALA A 151 10.59 18.92 8.13
N SER A 152 9.49 18.17 8.15
CA SER A 152 8.13 18.72 8.24
C SER A 152 7.64 18.96 9.67
N GLY A 153 8.53 18.90 10.67
CA GLY A 153 8.21 19.22 12.07
C GLY A 153 7.79 18.03 12.93
N VAL A 154 7.81 16.80 12.41
CA VAL A 154 7.56 15.59 13.21
C VAL A 154 8.66 15.44 14.26
N ARG A 155 8.27 15.26 15.52
CA ARG A 155 9.21 14.90 16.59
C ARG A 155 9.56 13.42 16.47
N VAL A 156 10.77 13.12 16.02
CA VAL A 156 11.26 11.74 15.87
C VAL A 156 12.09 11.33 17.08
N LEU A 157 11.64 10.32 17.82
CA LEU A 157 12.40 9.65 18.87
C LEU A 157 13.06 8.39 18.30
N GLN A 158 14.39 8.45 18.12
CA GLN A 158 15.18 7.37 17.56
C GLN A 158 16.62 7.40 18.10
N PRO A 159 17.20 6.25 18.48
CA PRO A 159 16.51 4.98 18.76
C PRO A 159 15.65 5.10 20.04
N ALA A 160 14.42 4.61 20.00
CA ALA A 160 13.49 4.62 21.13
C ALA A 160 12.47 3.48 21.00
N ALA A 161 12.35 2.62 22.00
CA ALA A 161 11.45 1.46 21.96
C ALA A 161 10.12 1.78 22.67
N ALA A 162 9.05 1.94 21.90
CA ALA A 162 7.69 1.93 22.45
C ALA A 162 7.40 0.55 23.05
N GLN A 163 6.91 0.55 24.29
CA GLN A 163 6.34 -0.62 24.95
C GLN A 163 4.85 -0.73 24.59
N ARG A 164 4.16 -1.71 25.18
CA ARG A 164 2.72 -1.90 24.97
C ARG A 164 1.95 -0.63 25.32
N PRO A 165 1.24 -0.01 24.36
CA PRO A 165 0.41 1.15 24.63
C PRO A 165 -0.79 0.79 25.52
N GLU A 166 -1.22 1.75 26.32
CA GLU A 166 -2.38 1.62 27.21
C GLU A 166 -3.41 2.69 26.83
N ARG A 167 -4.67 2.27 26.67
CA ARG A 167 -5.80 3.17 26.42
C ARG A 167 -6.34 3.68 27.75
N TRP A 168 -6.50 4.99 27.87
CA TRP A 168 -6.95 5.75 29.04
C TRP A 168 -8.13 6.64 28.62
N GLU A 169 -8.84 7.26 29.58
CA GLU A 169 -10.00 8.12 29.27
C GLU A 169 -9.66 9.29 28.33
N ASP A 170 -8.49 9.92 28.54
CA ASP A 170 -8.03 11.08 27.76
C ASP A 170 -7.12 10.73 26.56
N GLY A 171 -7.09 9.46 26.15
CA GLY A 171 -6.31 8.99 24.99
C GLY A 171 -5.39 7.82 25.32
N TRP A 172 -4.12 7.92 24.93
CA TRP A 172 -3.15 6.83 25.00
C TRP A 172 -1.95 7.20 25.84
N LYS A 173 -1.47 6.23 26.63
CA LYS A 173 -0.15 6.24 27.23
C LYS A 173 0.75 5.24 26.54
N VAL A 174 1.91 5.70 26.11
CA VAL A 174 2.92 4.91 25.41
C VAL A 174 4.21 4.99 26.22
N PRO A 175 4.54 3.97 27.03
CA PRO A 175 5.82 3.93 27.70
C PRO A 175 6.93 3.76 26.66
N VAL A 176 7.95 4.60 26.71
CA VAL A 176 9.08 4.60 25.76
C VAL A 176 10.37 4.37 26.51
N VAL A 177 11.16 3.39 26.04
CA VAL A 177 12.51 3.11 26.55
C VAL A 177 13.54 3.71 25.60
N LEU A 178 14.33 4.63 26.13
CA LEU A 178 15.46 5.27 25.44
C LEU A 178 16.77 4.49 25.68
N PRO A 179 17.85 4.80 24.94
CA PRO A 179 19.17 4.24 25.20
C PRO A 179 19.62 4.47 26.64
N GLY A 180 20.31 3.49 27.21
CA GLY A 180 20.72 3.51 28.62
C GLY A 180 19.59 3.20 29.61
N GLY A 181 18.44 2.69 29.15
CA GLY A 181 17.34 2.24 30.03
C GLY A 181 16.45 3.37 30.57
N ARG A 182 16.73 4.61 30.18
CA ARG A 182 15.90 5.77 30.55
C ARG A 182 14.48 5.61 30.04
N ARG A 183 13.50 5.91 30.89
CA ARG A 183 12.07 5.83 30.55
C ARG A 183 11.48 7.22 30.30
N LEU A 184 10.64 7.30 29.29
CA LEU A 184 9.84 8.44 28.91
C LEU A 184 8.38 7.98 28.86
N HIS A 185 7.47 8.75 29.45
CA HIS A 185 6.03 8.53 29.27
C HIS A 185 5.51 9.48 28.20
N LEU A 186 5.05 8.90 27.10
CA LEU A 186 4.42 9.64 26.02
C LEU A 186 2.90 9.53 26.14
N THR A 187 2.20 10.65 26.05
CA THR A 187 0.74 10.76 26.02
C THR A 187 0.29 11.26 24.65
N ALA A 188 -0.78 10.67 24.10
CA ALA A 188 -1.31 11.06 22.80
C ALA A 188 -2.84 10.95 22.74
N ARG A 189 -3.50 11.87 22.02
CA ARG A 189 -4.95 11.78 21.77
C ARG A 189 -5.28 10.68 20.76
N PHE A 190 -4.37 10.42 19.83
CA PHE A 190 -4.52 9.42 18.78
C PHE A 190 -3.26 8.57 18.66
N LEU A 191 -3.42 7.25 18.48
CA LEU A 191 -2.31 6.31 18.31
C LEU A 191 -2.34 5.64 16.95
N ALA A 192 -1.25 5.78 16.19
CA ALA A 192 -1.05 5.08 14.94
C ALA A 192 0.00 3.98 15.07
N ASP A 193 -0.41 2.75 14.79
CA ASP A 193 0.46 1.60 14.72
C ASP A 193 0.99 1.42 13.30
N ALA A 194 2.29 1.68 13.15
CA ALA A 194 3.07 1.42 11.96
C ALA A 194 4.25 0.48 12.28
N SER A 195 4.13 -0.35 13.33
CA SER A 195 5.20 -1.21 13.86
C SER A 195 5.46 -2.47 13.01
N GLY A 196 4.82 -2.55 11.84
CA GLY A 196 4.91 -3.66 10.91
C GLY A 196 4.20 -4.91 11.44
N ARG A 197 4.75 -6.09 11.12
CA ARG A 197 4.15 -7.37 11.53
C ARG A 197 4.07 -7.58 13.05
N GLY A 198 4.78 -6.79 13.85
CA GLY A 198 4.75 -6.89 15.31
C GLY A 198 3.43 -6.43 15.94
N THR A 199 2.77 -5.40 15.37
CA THR A 199 1.59 -4.69 15.90
C THR A 199 1.67 -4.34 17.40
N CYS A 200 1.90 -3.07 17.72
CA CYS A 200 1.89 -2.60 19.11
C CYS A 200 0.47 -2.51 19.69
N LEU A 201 -0.55 -2.34 18.83
CA LEU A 201 -1.97 -2.35 19.22
C LEU A 201 -2.53 -3.77 19.38
N GLY A 202 -1.81 -4.81 18.96
CA GLY A 202 -2.31 -6.18 18.92
C GLY A 202 -3.41 -6.34 17.88
N GLY A 203 -4.47 -7.10 18.21
CA GLY A 203 -5.60 -7.39 17.33
C GLY A 203 -5.59 -8.78 16.73
N ARG A 204 -6.69 -9.13 16.04
CA ARG A 204 -6.88 -10.42 15.39
C ARG A 204 -6.44 -10.35 13.93
N LYS A 205 -5.34 -11.04 13.63
CA LYS A 205 -4.86 -11.25 12.25
C LYS A 205 -5.53 -12.46 11.64
N GLU A 206 -6.32 -12.22 10.61
CA GLU A 206 -7.03 -13.25 9.85
C GLU A 206 -6.18 -13.62 8.63
N PRO A 207 -5.72 -14.88 8.50
CA PRO A 207 -4.98 -15.32 7.33
C PRO A 207 -5.84 -15.23 6.08
N VAL A 208 -5.27 -14.66 5.01
CA VAL A 208 -5.94 -14.54 3.69
C VAL A 208 -5.18 -15.28 2.59
N SER A 209 -4.12 -16.01 2.95
CA SER A 209 -3.36 -16.88 2.05
C SER A 209 -2.98 -18.17 2.74
N ALA A 210 -2.46 -19.12 1.97
CA ALA A 210 -1.69 -20.23 2.52
C ALA A 210 -0.50 -19.72 3.35
N ARG A 211 -0.10 -20.50 4.37
CA ARG A 211 1.06 -20.18 5.20
C ARG A 211 2.33 -20.18 4.36
N THR A 212 3.13 -19.13 4.44
CA THR A 212 4.34 -18.97 3.64
C THR A 212 5.50 -18.53 4.52
N LEU A 213 6.64 -19.20 4.37
CA LEU A 213 7.91 -18.83 4.99
C LEU A 213 8.86 -18.32 3.91
N ALA A 214 9.44 -17.14 4.12
CA ALA A 214 10.54 -16.63 3.33
C ALA A 214 11.86 -16.98 4.01
N LEU A 215 12.68 -17.80 3.36
CA LEU A 215 14.08 -17.98 3.71
C LEU A 215 14.90 -17.00 2.88
N HIS A 216 15.76 -16.21 3.50
CA HIS A 216 16.49 -15.16 2.79
C HIS A 216 17.91 -14.96 3.32
N GLY A 217 18.78 -14.49 2.44
CA GLY A 217 20.15 -14.16 2.75
C GLY A 217 20.69 -13.09 1.82
N SER A 218 21.65 -12.33 2.35
CA SER A 218 22.43 -11.34 1.60
C SER A 218 23.78 -11.91 1.23
N TRP A 219 24.25 -11.61 0.03
CA TRP A 219 25.40 -12.27 -0.57
C TRP A 219 26.34 -11.26 -1.18
N ARG A 220 27.63 -11.59 -1.17
CA ARG A 220 28.65 -10.88 -1.94
C ARG A 220 29.15 -11.78 -3.06
N GLY A 221 29.01 -11.29 -4.29
CA GLY A 221 29.46 -11.97 -5.50
C GLY A 221 29.52 -11.01 -6.67
N GLU A 222 30.05 -11.50 -7.79
CA GLU A 222 30.11 -10.72 -9.02
C GLU A 222 28.71 -10.43 -9.55
N ARG A 223 28.59 -9.29 -10.23
CA ARG A 223 27.37 -8.89 -10.92
C ARG A 223 27.61 -9.00 -12.43
N PRO A 224 27.35 -10.18 -13.03
CA PRO A 224 27.61 -10.40 -14.45
C PRO A 224 26.63 -9.64 -15.37
N HIS A 225 25.51 -9.15 -14.82
CA HIS A 225 24.41 -8.54 -15.58
C HIS A 225 23.88 -7.23 -14.94
N GLY A 226 22.85 -6.64 -15.54
CA GLY A 226 22.23 -5.39 -15.10
C GLY A 226 21.47 -5.51 -13.76
N PRO A 227 20.64 -4.52 -13.40
CA PRO A 227 19.84 -4.53 -12.16
C PRO A 227 18.55 -5.33 -12.36
N GLU A 228 18.63 -6.53 -12.94
CA GLU A 228 17.43 -7.33 -13.13
C GLU A 228 16.96 -7.98 -11.83
N THR A 229 15.65 -8.06 -11.66
CA THR A 229 15.06 -9.01 -10.72
C THR A 229 14.98 -10.39 -11.36
N ARG A 230 15.05 -11.44 -10.55
CA ARG A 230 14.89 -12.83 -10.97
C ARG A 230 13.75 -13.45 -10.19
N VAL A 231 12.82 -14.07 -10.89
CA VAL A 231 11.68 -14.79 -10.30
C VAL A 231 11.61 -16.17 -10.92
N GLU A 232 11.62 -17.20 -10.08
CA GLU A 232 11.58 -18.59 -10.56
C GLU A 232 10.63 -19.46 -9.75
N ALA A 233 9.78 -20.20 -10.44
CA ALA A 233 8.96 -21.26 -9.88
C ALA A 233 9.81 -22.53 -9.66
N GLY A 234 9.74 -23.08 -8.45
CA GLY A 234 10.28 -24.37 -8.09
C GLY A 234 9.21 -25.39 -7.71
N PRO A 235 9.61 -26.65 -7.46
CA PRO A 235 8.69 -27.72 -7.10
C PRO A 235 7.83 -27.40 -5.88
N ASP A 236 8.45 -26.93 -4.80
CA ASP A 236 7.80 -26.76 -3.48
C ASP A 236 7.91 -25.31 -2.96
N GLY A 237 8.10 -24.37 -3.88
CA GLY A 237 8.29 -22.96 -3.57
C GLY A 237 8.55 -22.12 -4.82
N TRP A 238 8.74 -20.82 -4.61
CA TRP A 238 9.27 -19.93 -5.63
C TRP A 238 10.37 -19.05 -5.06
N TYR A 239 11.15 -18.47 -5.96
CA TYR A 239 12.39 -17.80 -5.64
C TYR A 239 12.39 -16.39 -6.19
N TRP A 240 13.00 -15.48 -5.44
CA TRP A 240 13.24 -14.12 -5.87
C TRP A 240 14.69 -13.74 -5.61
N GLY A 241 15.26 -12.91 -6.46
CA GLY A 241 16.53 -12.27 -6.14
C GLY A 241 16.84 -11.07 -7.00
N ALA A 242 17.69 -10.19 -6.48
CA ALA A 242 18.16 -9.01 -7.19
C ALA A 242 19.48 -8.50 -6.61
N HIS A 243 20.28 -7.84 -7.47
CA HIS A 243 21.44 -7.08 -7.02
C HIS A 243 21.03 -5.73 -6.42
N LEU A 244 21.76 -5.30 -5.40
CA LEU A 244 21.56 -4.05 -4.69
C LEU A 244 22.58 -2.98 -5.14
N PRO A 245 22.34 -1.69 -4.83
CA PRO A 245 23.23 -0.59 -5.23
C PRO A 245 24.69 -0.73 -4.74
N ASP A 246 24.92 -1.40 -3.62
CA ASP A 246 26.24 -1.61 -3.02
C ASP A 246 27.03 -2.80 -3.62
N GLY A 247 26.47 -3.45 -4.65
CA GLY A 247 27.07 -4.60 -5.32
C GLY A 247 26.78 -5.94 -4.63
N THR A 248 26.10 -5.95 -3.49
CA THR A 248 25.56 -7.19 -2.91
C THR A 248 24.35 -7.67 -3.70
N PHE A 249 23.87 -8.88 -3.42
CA PHE A 249 22.56 -9.33 -3.89
C PHE A 249 21.81 -10.03 -2.77
N ASN A 250 20.48 -9.97 -2.85
CA ASN A 250 19.60 -10.73 -1.99
C ASN A 250 18.93 -11.83 -2.80
N ALA A 251 18.81 -13.01 -2.18
CA ALA A 251 18.05 -14.12 -2.70
C ALA A 251 17.04 -14.56 -1.64
N MET A 252 15.89 -15.03 -2.07
CA MET A 252 14.78 -15.45 -1.21
C MET A 252 14.14 -16.72 -1.77
N ALA A 253 13.77 -17.63 -0.88
CA ALA A 253 12.97 -18.81 -1.18
C ALA A 253 11.67 -18.75 -0.37
N PHE A 254 10.54 -18.77 -1.06
CA PHE A 254 9.21 -18.75 -0.49
C PHE A 254 8.64 -20.17 -0.52
N VAL A 255 8.55 -20.79 0.65
CA VAL A 255 8.19 -22.20 0.81
C VAL A 255 7.07 -22.35 1.84
N ASP A 256 6.45 -23.54 1.87
CA ASP A 256 5.57 -23.88 2.98
C ASP A 256 6.38 -24.18 4.25
N PRO A 257 5.96 -23.68 5.43
CA PRO A 257 6.62 -24.04 6.69
C PRO A 257 6.64 -25.56 6.97
N GLY A 258 5.69 -26.31 6.40
CA GLY A 258 5.64 -27.77 6.50
C GLY A 258 6.83 -28.47 5.86
N LEU A 259 7.40 -27.90 4.79
CA LEU A 259 8.53 -28.47 4.07
C LEU A 259 9.77 -28.60 4.96
N LEU A 260 10.02 -27.60 5.82
CA LEU A 260 11.13 -27.64 6.77
C LEU A 260 10.95 -28.80 7.78
N ARG A 261 9.72 -29.10 8.19
CA ARG A 261 9.45 -30.21 9.13
C ARG A 261 9.64 -31.56 8.46
N GLU A 262 9.12 -31.72 7.25
CA GLU A 262 9.25 -32.93 6.44
C GLU A 262 10.72 -33.25 6.16
N ARG A 263 11.53 -32.22 5.84
CA ARG A 263 12.96 -32.35 5.57
C ARG A 263 13.84 -32.36 6.83
N GLY A 264 13.25 -32.35 8.03
CA GLY A 264 14.00 -32.38 9.30
C GLY A 264 14.93 -31.18 9.50
N VAL A 265 14.60 -30.01 8.94
CA VAL A 265 15.44 -28.81 8.97
C VAL A 265 15.48 -28.22 10.38
N THR A 266 16.68 -28.02 10.89
CA THR A 266 16.96 -27.38 12.17
C THR A 266 17.64 -26.03 11.94
N ARG A 267 17.83 -25.24 13.00
CA ARG A 267 18.60 -24.00 12.91
C ARG A 267 20.03 -24.22 12.39
N ARG A 268 20.65 -25.38 12.67
CA ARG A 268 22.00 -25.73 12.21
C ARG A 268 22.04 -26.12 10.72
N THR A 269 20.97 -26.68 10.20
CA THR A 269 20.87 -27.17 8.81
C THR A 269 20.08 -26.24 7.89
N LEU A 270 19.61 -25.10 8.40
CA LEU A 270 18.82 -24.12 7.64
C LEU A 270 19.60 -23.56 6.45
N GLU A 271 20.88 -23.22 6.65
CA GLU A 271 21.70 -22.67 5.57
C GLU A 271 21.95 -23.70 4.46
N SER A 272 22.29 -24.94 4.81
CA SER A 272 22.51 -25.99 3.81
C SER A 272 21.24 -26.29 3.03
N PHE A 273 20.09 -26.36 3.71
CA PHE A 273 18.78 -26.53 3.06
C PHE A 273 18.45 -25.35 2.14
N TYR A 274 18.67 -24.12 2.58
CA TYR A 274 18.47 -22.94 1.74
C TYR A 274 19.36 -22.93 0.50
N ARG A 275 20.63 -23.31 0.63
CA ARG A 275 21.55 -23.45 -0.51
C ARG A 275 21.11 -24.54 -1.47
N GLU A 276 20.64 -25.69 -0.97
CA GLU A 276 20.05 -26.76 -1.79
C GLU A 276 18.88 -26.23 -2.63
N LEU A 277 17.95 -25.48 -2.00
CA LEU A 277 16.82 -24.89 -2.70
C LEU A 277 17.27 -23.95 -3.83
N LEU A 278 18.21 -23.04 -3.56
CA LEU A 278 18.73 -22.12 -4.58
C LEU A 278 19.49 -22.86 -5.69
N ALA A 279 20.33 -23.84 -5.35
CA ALA A 279 21.09 -24.62 -6.33
C ALA A 279 20.20 -25.40 -7.31
N GLY A 280 18.97 -25.74 -6.90
CA GLY A 280 17.95 -26.36 -7.75
C GLY A 280 17.27 -25.41 -8.74
N THR A 281 17.64 -24.13 -8.78
CA THR A 281 17.05 -23.12 -9.68
C THR A 281 17.96 -22.80 -10.86
N GLU A 282 17.38 -22.46 -11.99
CA GLU A 282 18.11 -22.10 -13.21
C GLU A 282 18.61 -20.64 -13.16
N LEU A 283 17.77 -19.73 -12.66
CA LEU A 283 18.05 -18.30 -12.60
C LEU A 283 18.90 -17.90 -11.37
N LEU A 284 18.81 -18.63 -10.25
CA LEU A 284 19.52 -18.30 -9.02
C LEU A 284 20.55 -19.36 -8.60
N GLY A 285 20.69 -20.49 -9.32
CA GLY A 285 21.62 -21.57 -8.95
C GLY A 285 23.06 -21.11 -8.78
N ALA A 286 23.55 -20.28 -9.71
CA ALA A 286 24.89 -19.70 -9.65
C ALA A 286 25.09 -18.76 -8.43
N TRP A 287 24.01 -18.26 -7.84
CA TRP A 287 24.04 -17.36 -6.69
C TRP A 287 24.15 -18.11 -5.35
N SER A 288 24.09 -19.44 -5.36
CA SER A 288 24.26 -20.27 -4.15
C SER A 288 25.73 -20.50 -3.75
N ALA A 289 26.68 -20.26 -4.66
CA ALA A 289 28.12 -20.47 -4.47
C ALA A 289 28.89 -19.30 -3.80
N PRO A 290 28.56 -18.01 -4.05
CA PRO A 290 29.25 -16.86 -3.45
C PRO A 290 29.19 -16.80 -1.92
N ARG A 291 29.91 -15.83 -1.32
CA ARG A 291 29.99 -15.67 0.14
C ARG A 291 28.68 -15.09 0.69
N LEU A 292 27.99 -15.86 1.52
CA LEU A 292 26.85 -15.40 2.32
C LEU A 292 27.34 -14.38 3.38
N LEU A 293 26.65 -13.26 3.47
CA LEU A 293 26.88 -12.21 4.46
C LEU A 293 26.00 -12.48 5.67
N GLY A 294 26.61 -12.93 6.77
CA GLY A 294 25.88 -13.35 7.97
C GLY A 294 25.35 -14.77 7.81
N GLY A 295 24.07 -14.99 8.13
CA GLY A 295 23.42 -16.30 8.05
C GLY A 295 22.03 -16.19 7.45
N VAL A 296 21.45 -17.34 7.10
CA VAL A 296 20.10 -17.38 6.53
C VAL A 296 19.07 -17.04 7.60
N LEU A 297 18.15 -16.14 7.24
CA LEU A 297 17.02 -15.74 8.07
C LEU A 297 15.74 -16.38 7.54
N ALA A 298 14.83 -16.67 8.47
CA ALA A 298 13.49 -17.15 8.17
C ALA A 298 12.48 -16.12 8.65
N SER A 299 11.53 -15.73 7.79
CA SER A 299 10.52 -14.72 8.09
C SER A 299 9.15 -15.19 7.64
N ASP A 300 8.13 -14.96 8.46
CA ASP A 300 6.75 -15.26 8.09
C ASP A 300 6.28 -14.29 7.00
N ALA A 301 5.96 -14.84 5.83
CA ALA A 301 5.46 -14.13 4.66
C ALA A 301 3.97 -14.46 4.40
N THR A 302 3.29 -15.09 5.36
CA THR A 302 1.84 -15.34 5.27
C THR A 302 1.08 -14.02 5.17
N CYS A 303 0.14 -13.95 4.23
CA CYS A 303 -0.72 -12.79 4.06
C CYS A 303 -1.83 -12.82 5.11
N TYR A 304 -2.19 -11.65 5.61
CA TYR A 304 -3.26 -11.50 6.58
C TYR A 304 -3.92 -10.14 6.46
N GLN A 305 -5.09 -10.01 7.07
CA GLN A 305 -5.73 -8.73 7.35
C GLN A 305 -6.05 -8.63 8.84
N ASP A 306 -6.01 -7.42 9.39
CA ASP A 306 -6.58 -7.14 10.71
C ASP A 306 -8.07 -6.88 10.58
N ALA A 307 -8.86 -7.47 11.48
CA ALA A 307 -10.32 -7.32 11.47
C ALA A 307 -10.78 -5.88 11.74
N VAL A 308 -9.99 -5.11 12.50
CA VAL A 308 -10.31 -3.73 12.94
C VAL A 308 -9.09 -2.84 12.73
N PRO A 309 -8.88 -2.33 11.50
CA PRO A 309 -7.70 -1.54 11.17
C PRO A 309 -7.79 -0.08 11.65
N ILE A 310 -8.96 0.38 12.11
CA ILE A 310 -9.17 1.74 12.60
C ILE A 310 -10.30 1.79 13.64
N GLU A 311 -10.11 2.62 14.66
CA GLU A 311 -11.12 3.03 15.64
C GLU A 311 -11.10 4.56 15.78
N ARG A 312 -11.92 5.12 16.69
CA ARG A 312 -12.05 6.58 16.85
C ARG A 312 -10.77 7.29 17.30
N ASP A 313 -9.86 6.58 17.96
CA ASP A 313 -8.64 7.13 18.57
C ASP A 313 -7.37 6.35 18.17
N CYS A 314 -7.47 5.36 17.27
CA CYS A 314 -6.33 4.58 16.83
C CYS A 314 -6.47 4.06 15.39
N ILE A 315 -5.33 3.80 14.74
CA ILE A 315 -5.27 3.27 13.37
C ILE A 315 -4.07 2.32 13.22
N LYS A 316 -4.20 1.30 12.38
CA LYS A 316 -3.11 0.45 11.91
C LYS A 316 -2.82 0.79 10.45
N VAL A 317 -1.55 0.95 10.09
CA VAL A 317 -1.09 1.26 8.71
C VAL A 317 0.01 0.31 8.26
N GLY A 318 0.16 0.12 6.95
CA GLY A 318 1.10 -0.84 6.37
C GLY A 318 0.91 -2.25 6.92
N GLU A 319 2.01 -2.95 7.22
CA GLU A 319 1.95 -4.33 7.72
C GLU A 319 1.34 -4.46 9.13
N ALA A 320 1.14 -3.38 9.89
CA ALA A 320 0.35 -3.47 11.12
C ALA A 320 -1.14 -3.74 10.81
N SER A 321 -1.62 -3.29 9.64
CA SER A 321 -3.01 -3.45 9.18
C SER A 321 -3.18 -4.75 8.39
N PHE A 322 -2.45 -4.90 7.29
CA PHE A 322 -2.53 -6.10 6.46
C PHE A 322 -1.19 -6.38 5.77
N SER A 323 -1.01 -7.61 5.31
CA SER A 323 0.09 -7.98 4.43
C SER A 323 -0.40 -8.67 3.17
N ILE A 324 0.37 -8.53 2.11
CA ILE A 324 0.06 -9.01 0.76
C ILE A 324 1.17 -9.92 0.25
N ASP A 325 0.87 -10.69 -0.80
CA ASP A 325 1.81 -11.66 -1.36
C ASP A 325 3.04 -10.93 -1.94
N PRO A 326 4.27 -11.33 -1.53
CA PRO A 326 5.51 -10.66 -1.92
C PRO A 326 5.82 -10.76 -3.42
N LEU A 327 5.18 -11.68 -4.15
CA LEU A 327 5.36 -11.86 -5.59
C LEU A 327 5.11 -10.58 -6.40
N SER A 328 4.21 -9.74 -5.90
CA SER A 328 3.85 -8.45 -6.51
C SER A 328 4.88 -7.33 -6.36
N SER A 329 5.89 -7.49 -5.49
CA SER A 329 6.79 -6.39 -5.05
C SER A 329 6.06 -5.10 -4.62
N SER A 330 4.79 -5.21 -4.17
CA SER A 330 3.92 -4.05 -3.91
C SER A 330 3.81 -3.69 -2.42
N GLY A 331 4.53 -4.38 -1.53
CA GLY A 331 4.42 -4.19 -0.07
C GLY A 331 4.68 -2.76 0.39
N VAL A 332 5.77 -2.14 -0.06
CA VAL A 332 6.10 -0.75 0.27
C VAL A 332 5.12 0.23 -0.38
N GLN A 333 4.70 -0.02 -1.63
CA GLN A 333 3.67 0.78 -2.28
C GLN A 333 2.38 0.79 -1.45
N LYS A 334 1.94 -0.37 -0.94
CA LYS A 334 0.78 -0.48 -0.05
C LYS A 334 1.01 0.17 1.30
N ALA A 335 2.20 0.05 1.88
CA ALA A 335 2.56 0.76 3.11
C ALA A 335 2.39 2.28 2.96
N LEU A 336 2.84 2.87 1.85
CA LEU A 336 2.66 4.29 1.56
C LEU A 336 1.19 4.65 1.27
N GLN A 337 0.47 3.85 0.48
CA GLN A 337 -0.95 4.07 0.16
C GLN A 337 -1.83 4.08 1.43
N THR A 338 -1.63 3.10 2.31
CA THR A 338 -2.38 2.99 3.57
C THR A 338 -2.03 4.14 4.53
N ALA A 339 -0.77 4.58 4.56
CA ALA A 339 -0.36 5.74 5.35
C ALA A 339 -1.00 7.05 4.85
N LEU A 340 -1.01 7.29 3.55
CA LEU A 340 -1.57 8.51 2.96
C LEU A 340 -3.10 8.59 3.14
N SER A 341 -3.82 7.50 2.84
CA SER A 341 -5.27 7.42 3.07
C SER A 341 -5.62 7.42 4.56
N GLY A 342 -4.82 6.74 5.38
CA GLY A 342 -4.94 6.73 6.83
C GLY A 342 -4.76 8.12 7.44
N ALA A 343 -3.83 8.95 6.93
CA ALA A 343 -3.65 10.31 7.40
C ALA A 343 -4.92 11.16 7.23
N VAL A 344 -5.60 11.03 6.09
CA VAL A 344 -6.88 11.71 5.82
C VAL A 344 -7.98 11.21 6.76
N ALA A 345 -8.02 9.90 7.04
CA ALA A 345 -8.97 9.32 7.99
C ALA A 345 -8.76 9.83 9.41
N VAL A 346 -7.51 9.82 9.89
CA VAL A 346 -7.12 10.36 11.20
C VAL A 346 -7.43 11.86 11.28
N HIS A 347 -7.07 12.64 10.27
CA HIS A 347 -7.38 14.07 10.20
C HIS A 347 -8.88 14.31 10.31
N THR A 348 -9.69 13.58 9.54
CA THR A 348 -11.15 13.66 9.60
C THR A 348 -11.69 13.34 10.99
N LEU A 349 -11.22 12.28 11.64
CA LEU A 349 -11.63 11.91 12.99
C LEU A 349 -11.30 13.01 14.02
N LEU A 350 -10.16 13.68 13.85
CA LEU A 350 -9.70 14.73 14.78
C LEU A 350 -10.41 16.07 14.58
N VAL A 351 -10.74 16.44 13.33
CA VAL A 351 -11.24 17.80 13.01
C VAL A 351 -12.73 17.85 12.63
N ARG A 352 -13.33 16.72 12.23
CA ARG A 352 -14.75 16.58 11.86
C ARG A 352 -15.33 15.30 12.46
N PRO A 353 -15.49 15.23 13.80
CA PRO A 353 -15.95 14.01 14.48
C PRO A 353 -17.35 13.55 14.05
N ASP A 354 -18.19 14.44 13.52
CA ASP A 354 -19.49 14.09 12.92
C ASP A 354 -19.35 13.16 11.71
N ASN A 355 -18.21 13.22 11.01
CA ASN A 355 -17.90 12.33 9.89
C ASN A 355 -17.18 11.04 10.32
N ALA A 356 -17.09 10.74 11.62
CA ALA A 356 -16.35 9.58 12.10
C ALA A 356 -16.83 8.26 11.48
N SER A 357 -18.14 8.06 11.33
CA SER A 357 -18.68 6.86 10.68
C SER A 357 -18.16 6.71 9.25
N ALA A 358 -18.13 7.80 8.49
CA ALA A 358 -17.61 7.80 7.12
C ALA A 358 -16.11 7.50 7.09
N ALA A 359 -15.32 8.10 7.98
CA ALA A 359 -13.87 7.86 8.05
C ALA A 359 -13.53 6.40 8.41
N LEU A 360 -14.21 5.83 9.41
CA LEU A 360 -14.03 4.43 9.82
C LEU A 360 -14.40 3.47 8.70
N ARG A 361 -15.55 3.69 8.06
CA ARG A 361 -16.01 2.89 6.91
C ARG A 361 -15.06 2.99 5.74
N PHE A 362 -14.66 4.21 5.35
CA PHE A 362 -13.74 4.46 4.24
C PHE A 362 -12.48 3.61 4.38
N TYR A 363 -11.80 3.76 5.51
CA TYR A 363 -10.50 3.11 5.70
C TYR A 363 -10.66 1.59 5.79
N THR A 364 -11.65 1.10 6.57
CA THR A 364 -11.92 -0.34 6.70
C THR A 364 -12.27 -0.99 5.36
N GLU A 365 -13.15 -0.37 4.58
CA GLU A 365 -13.52 -0.85 3.24
C GLU A 365 -12.29 -0.86 2.32
N ASP A 366 -11.50 0.22 2.28
CA ASP A 366 -10.30 0.31 1.41
C ASP A 366 -9.24 -0.75 1.75
N GLN A 367 -9.01 -1.04 3.04
CA GLN A 367 -8.11 -2.13 3.46
C GLN A 367 -8.62 -3.49 2.95
N ARG A 368 -9.89 -3.83 3.24
CA ARG A 368 -10.51 -5.11 2.84
C ARG A 368 -10.47 -5.31 1.33
N ASP A 369 -10.85 -4.27 0.60
CA ASP A 369 -10.81 -4.21 -0.85
C ASP A 369 -9.41 -4.45 -1.42
N SER A 370 -8.39 -3.81 -0.81
CA SER A 370 -7.00 -3.97 -1.25
C SER A 370 -6.52 -5.40 -1.00
N VAL A 371 -6.87 -6.00 0.14
CA VAL A 371 -6.51 -7.37 0.49
C VAL A 371 -7.17 -8.37 -0.46
N ALA A 372 -8.49 -8.25 -0.66
CA ALA A 372 -9.24 -9.17 -1.50
C ALA A 372 -8.74 -9.18 -2.94
N ARG A 373 -8.56 -8.00 -3.56
CA ARG A 373 -8.03 -7.89 -4.93
C ARG A 373 -6.63 -8.46 -5.05
N HIS A 374 -5.78 -8.24 -4.05
CA HIS A 374 -4.43 -8.78 -4.07
C HIS A 374 -4.40 -10.30 -3.93
N ALA A 375 -5.22 -10.84 -3.02
CA ALA A 375 -5.34 -12.28 -2.83
C ALA A 375 -5.83 -12.98 -4.11
N ALA A 376 -6.85 -12.42 -4.78
CA ALA A 376 -7.37 -12.95 -6.03
C ALA A 376 -6.35 -12.86 -7.18
N TRP A 377 -5.63 -11.73 -7.30
CA TRP A 377 -4.56 -11.58 -8.28
C TRP A 377 -3.44 -12.62 -8.05
N ALA A 378 -2.98 -12.76 -6.81
CA ALA A 378 -1.94 -13.72 -6.46
C ALA A 378 -2.40 -15.15 -6.75
N ALA A 379 -3.62 -15.51 -6.35
CA ALA A 379 -4.20 -16.83 -6.61
C ALA A 379 -4.27 -17.15 -8.11
N GLY A 380 -4.70 -16.18 -8.94
CA GLY A 380 -4.68 -16.30 -10.40
C GLY A 380 -3.27 -16.59 -10.93
N TYR A 381 -2.28 -15.81 -10.49
CA TYR A 381 -0.89 -15.98 -10.95
C TYR A 381 -0.26 -17.30 -10.49
N TYR A 382 -0.62 -17.82 -9.30
CA TYR A 382 -0.23 -19.19 -8.89
C TYR A 382 -0.94 -20.26 -9.73
N ALA A 383 -2.19 -20.04 -10.15
CA ALA A 383 -2.97 -20.98 -10.96
C ALA A 383 -2.46 -21.09 -12.41
N GLU A 384 -1.79 -20.06 -12.92
CA GLU A 384 -1.15 -20.08 -14.26
C GLU A 384 -0.02 -21.10 -14.37
N HIS A 385 0.57 -21.53 -13.25
CA HIS A 385 1.72 -22.43 -13.26
C HIS A 385 1.34 -23.87 -13.61
N ARG A 386 1.86 -24.38 -14.73
CA ARG A 386 1.46 -25.66 -15.33
C ARG A 386 2.26 -26.85 -14.80
N THR A 387 3.57 -26.69 -14.64
CA THR A 387 4.49 -27.81 -14.35
C THR A 387 4.29 -28.38 -12.95
N TYR A 388 4.13 -27.51 -11.96
CA TYR A 388 3.95 -27.89 -10.56
C TYR A 388 2.54 -27.60 -10.04
N GLY A 389 1.59 -27.24 -10.91
CA GLY A 389 0.24 -26.83 -10.53
C GLY A 389 -0.47 -27.85 -9.62
N GLU A 390 -0.18 -29.14 -9.80
CA GLU A 390 -0.77 -30.21 -8.99
C GLU A 390 -0.09 -30.43 -7.62
N ARG A 391 1.08 -29.82 -7.38
CA ARG A 391 1.81 -29.99 -6.12
C ARG A 391 1.15 -29.21 -4.98
N PRO A 392 1.29 -29.67 -3.72
CA PRO A 392 0.59 -29.07 -2.58
C PRO A 392 0.86 -27.56 -2.39
N PHE A 393 2.09 -27.09 -2.62
CA PHE A 393 2.46 -25.68 -2.51
C PHE A 393 1.63 -24.79 -3.43
N TRP A 394 1.52 -25.20 -4.70
CA TRP A 394 0.84 -24.48 -5.78
C TRP A 394 -0.68 -24.59 -5.64
N LYS A 395 -1.22 -25.80 -5.49
CA LYS A 395 -2.66 -26.03 -5.29
C LYS A 395 -3.26 -25.20 -4.16
N ARG A 396 -2.54 -25.07 -3.03
CA ARG A 396 -3.03 -24.28 -1.88
C ARG A 396 -3.09 -22.78 -2.16
N ARG A 397 -2.15 -22.25 -2.95
CA ARG A 397 -2.04 -20.82 -3.25
C ARG A 397 -2.89 -20.38 -4.44
N ALA A 398 -3.20 -21.30 -5.34
CA ALA A 398 -4.16 -21.09 -6.43
C ALA A 398 -5.64 -21.06 -5.97
N ARG A 399 -5.93 -21.37 -4.70
CA ARG A 399 -7.29 -21.29 -4.15
C ARG A 399 -7.78 -19.84 -4.20
N GLY A 400 -8.96 -19.62 -4.77
CA GLY A 400 -9.55 -18.29 -4.98
C GLY A 400 -9.21 -17.65 -6.33
N ALA A 401 -8.50 -18.35 -7.21
CA ALA A 401 -8.32 -17.90 -8.59
C ALA A 401 -9.68 -17.75 -9.27
N GLY A 402 -9.94 -16.57 -9.86
CA GLY A 402 -11.19 -16.26 -10.57
C GLY A 402 -12.32 -15.67 -9.71
N GLU A 403 -12.19 -15.59 -8.38
CA GLU A 403 -13.26 -15.08 -7.49
C GLU A 403 -13.51 -13.56 -7.61
N LEU A 404 -12.49 -12.79 -7.98
CA LEU A 404 -12.58 -11.34 -8.19
C LEU A 404 -12.03 -10.92 -9.56
N ALA A 405 -12.02 -11.83 -10.54
CA ALA A 405 -11.81 -11.40 -11.91
C ALA A 405 -12.82 -10.27 -12.18
N PRO A 406 -12.40 -9.07 -12.61
CA PRO A 406 -13.35 -8.11 -13.12
C PRO A 406 -14.22 -8.88 -14.10
N LEU A 407 -15.56 -8.78 -14.00
CA LEU A 407 -16.40 -9.11 -15.13
C LEU A 407 -15.78 -8.32 -16.26
N GLU A 408 -15.08 -9.00 -17.18
CA GLU A 408 -14.42 -8.32 -18.27
C GLU A 408 -15.50 -7.43 -18.85
N ALA A 409 -15.23 -6.12 -18.86
CA ALA A 409 -16.03 -5.17 -19.56
C ALA A 409 -15.98 -5.62 -21.00
N ARG A 410 -16.89 -6.52 -21.39
CA ARG A 410 -17.05 -6.94 -22.78
C ARG A 410 -17.35 -5.64 -23.48
N PRO A 411 -16.42 -5.11 -24.30
CA PRO A 411 -16.76 -3.95 -25.09
C PRO A 411 -17.96 -4.41 -25.90
N LEU A 412 -19.10 -3.74 -25.72
CA LEU A 412 -20.22 -3.93 -26.62
C LEU A 412 -19.63 -3.66 -28.03
N PRO A 413 -19.88 -4.55 -29.01
CA PRO A 413 -19.11 -4.64 -30.26
C PRO A 413 -19.22 -3.40 -31.18
N LEU A 414 -19.93 -2.36 -30.75
CA LEU A 414 -20.17 -1.15 -31.51
C LEU A 414 -19.08 -0.14 -31.18
N GLU A 415 -18.27 0.19 -32.18
CA GLU A 415 -17.30 1.28 -32.15
C GLU A 415 -17.71 2.39 -33.12
N GLY A 416 -17.31 3.64 -32.84
CA GLY A 416 -17.41 4.75 -33.79
C GLY A 416 -18.80 5.35 -34.02
N GLU A 417 -19.12 5.66 -35.27
CA GLU A 417 -20.34 6.40 -35.68
C GLU A 417 -21.64 5.69 -35.31
N ALA A 418 -21.64 4.34 -35.28
CA ALA A 418 -22.81 3.55 -34.95
C ALA A 418 -23.37 3.85 -33.54
N LEU A 419 -22.51 4.24 -32.59
CA LEU A 419 -22.92 4.63 -31.23
C LEU A 419 -23.64 5.98 -31.17
N ARG A 420 -23.36 6.88 -32.12
CA ARG A 420 -23.84 8.26 -32.11
C ARG A 420 -25.32 8.37 -32.45
N HIS A 421 -25.86 7.40 -33.18
CA HIS A 421 -27.25 7.40 -33.64
C HIS A 421 -28.17 6.53 -32.75
N ARG A 422 -27.59 5.65 -31.94
CA ARG A 422 -28.33 4.81 -31.00
C ARG A 422 -28.78 5.61 -29.79
N ARG A 423 -29.89 5.16 -29.20
CA ARG A 423 -30.53 5.77 -28.03
C ARG A 423 -30.21 4.95 -26.80
N TRP A 424 -29.88 5.64 -25.72
CA TRP A 424 -29.32 5.01 -24.52
C TRP A 424 -30.16 5.35 -23.30
N ARG A 425 -30.10 4.45 -22.33
CA ARG A 425 -30.51 4.68 -20.94
C ARG A 425 -29.46 4.10 -20.00
N LEU A 426 -29.47 4.56 -18.76
CA LEU A 426 -28.67 3.93 -17.71
C LEU A 426 -29.19 2.51 -17.46
N ASP A 427 -28.29 1.55 -17.22
CA ASP A 427 -28.66 0.20 -16.83
C ASP A 427 -29.52 0.22 -15.56
N ARG A 428 -30.53 -0.66 -15.48
CA ARG A 428 -31.49 -0.69 -14.36
C ARG A 428 -30.87 -1.14 -13.05
N GLU A 429 -29.75 -1.85 -13.10
CA GLU A 429 -28.99 -2.23 -11.90
C GLU A 429 -28.07 -1.11 -11.39
N ALA A 430 -27.96 0.00 -12.15
CA ALA A 430 -27.17 1.15 -11.72
C ALA A 430 -27.91 1.93 -10.64
N ALA A 431 -27.22 2.20 -9.54
CA ALA A 431 -27.76 2.94 -8.41
C ALA A 431 -26.76 3.96 -7.90
N LEU A 432 -27.26 5.06 -7.34
CA LEU A 432 -26.46 6.06 -6.66
C LEU A 432 -26.51 5.82 -5.15
N VAL A 433 -25.40 5.42 -4.55
CA VAL A 433 -25.29 5.00 -3.14
C VAL A 433 -24.33 5.90 -2.35
N ASP A 434 -24.63 6.09 -1.06
CA ASP A 434 -23.79 6.90 -0.17
C ASP A 434 -22.47 6.18 0.14
N THR A 435 -21.39 6.79 -0.35
CA THR A 435 -20.05 6.24 -0.29
C THR A 435 -19.10 7.23 0.39
N PRO A 436 -18.36 6.80 1.42
CA PRO A 436 -17.30 7.61 2.00
C PRO A 436 -16.21 7.93 0.99
N CYS A 437 -15.84 9.18 0.85
CA CYS A 437 -14.92 9.64 -0.19
C CYS A 437 -13.97 10.69 0.34
N ILE A 438 -12.74 10.71 -0.18
CA ILE A 438 -11.79 11.79 0.09
C ILE A 438 -12.22 13.01 -0.73
N VAL A 439 -12.57 14.10 -0.03
CA VAL A 439 -12.91 15.41 -0.58
C VAL A 439 -11.93 16.41 0.02
N GLY A 440 -10.97 16.87 -0.79
CA GLY A 440 -9.81 17.60 -0.27
C GLY A 440 -9.02 16.73 0.70
N ASP A 441 -8.89 17.21 1.94
CA ASP A 441 -8.20 16.51 3.04
C ASP A 441 -9.14 15.83 4.05
N LEU A 442 -10.44 15.77 3.73
CA LEU A 442 -11.46 15.19 4.60
C LEU A 442 -12.14 14.00 3.95
N ILE A 443 -12.72 13.13 4.78
CA ILE A 443 -13.64 12.08 4.34
C ILE A 443 -15.07 12.55 4.56
N GLU A 444 -15.84 12.53 3.48
CA GLU A 444 -17.25 12.90 3.48
C GLU A 444 -18.08 11.85 2.74
N LEU A 445 -19.37 11.75 3.05
CA LEU A 445 -20.29 10.96 2.24
C LEU A 445 -20.58 11.71 0.94
N ARG A 446 -20.49 10.99 -0.17
CA ARG A 446 -20.92 11.44 -1.49
C ARG A 446 -21.72 10.35 -2.17
N ARG A 447 -22.61 10.76 -3.07
CA ARG A 447 -23.36 9.82 -3.89
C ARG A 447 -22.44 9.27 -4.98
N ALA A 448 -22.31 7.95 -5.02
CA ALA A 448 -21.45 7.26 -5.96
C ALA A 448 -22.27 6.31 -6.84
N LEU A 449 -21.89 6.24 -8.12
CA LEU A 449 -22.48 5.29 -9.07
C LEU A 449 -22.00 3.87 -8.76
N SER A 450 -22.95 3.01 -8.41
CA SER A 450 -22.76 1.60 -8.11
C SER A 450 -23.46 0.75 -9.17
N HIS A 451 -22.85 -0.37 -9.54
CA HIS A 451 -23.38 -1.32 -10.50
C HIS A 451 -22.64 -2.67 -10.31
N PRO A 452 -23.26 -3.84 -10.53
CA PRO A 452 -22.60 -5.15 -10.38
C PRO A 452 -21.35 -5.33 -11.25
N ARG A 453 -21.25 -4.62 -12.39
CA ARG A 453 -20.06 -4.60 -13.25
C ARG A 453 -18.94 -3.69 -12.77
N LEU A 454 -19.21 -2.79 -11.82
CA LEU A 454 -18.18 -1.95 -11.24
C LEU A 454 -17.56 -2.69 -10.04
N ALA A 455 -16.24 -2.74 -9.99
CA ALA A 455 -15.52 -3.33 -8.85
C ALA A 455 -15.81 -2.61 -7.52
N ARG A 456 -16.31 -1.37 -7.57
CA ARG A 456 -16.76 -0.58 -6.43
C ARG A 456 -17.59 0.62 -6.90
N PRO A 457 -18.37 1.26 -6.02
CA PRO A 457 -19.01 2.54 -6.32
C PRO A 457 -17.99 3.61 -6.74
N VAL A 458 -18.35 4.42 -7.74
CA VAL A 458 -17.52 5.48 -8.34
C VAL A 458 -18.23 6.83 -8.17
N ALA A 459 -17.68 7.71 -7.35
CA ALA A 459 -18.22 9.06 -7.13
C ALA A 459 -17.67 10.09 -8.13
N TRP A 460 -16.41 9.96 -8.58
CA TRP A 460 -15.84 10.85 -9.59
C TRP A 460 -15.21 10.08 -10.74
N LEU A 461 -15.29 10.68 -11.92
CA LEU A 461 -14.57 10.28 -13.11
C LEU A 461 -13.96 11.53 -13.75
N ASP A 462 -12.65 11.52 -13.97
CA ASP A 462 -11.92 12.61 -14.63
C ASP A 462 -12.20 14.02 -14.05
N GLY A 463 -12.33 14.10 -12.73
CA GLY A 463 -12.52 15.35 -11.99
C GLY A 463 -13.98 15.74 -11.79
N VAL A 464 -14.90 14.97 -12.38
CA VAL A 464 -16.33 15.27 -12.37
C VAL A 464 -17.06 14.34 -11.42
N GLU A 465 -17.91 14.91 -10.56
CA GLU A 465 -18.82 14.14 -9.72
C GLU A 465 -19.93 13.52 -10.57
N LEU A 466 -20.09 12.19 -10.49
CA LEU A 466 -20.99 11.46 -11.37
C LEU A 466 -22.46 11.60 -10.97
N ALA A 467 -22.77 11.73 -9.68
CA ALA A 467 -24.15 11.72 -9.22
C ALA A 467 -25.03 12.82 -9.87
N PRO A 468 -24.60 14.09 -9.94
CA PRO A 468 -25.37 15.14 -10.62
C PRO A 468 -25.62 14.87 -12.10
N LEU A 469 -24.69 14.18 -12.78
CA LEU A 469 -24.85 13.77 -14.17
C LEU A 469 -25.84 12.62 -14.31
N MET A 470 -25.78 11.63 -13.43
CA MET A 470 -26.66 10.45 -13.46
C MET A 470 -28.11 10.82 -13.12
N GLU A 471 -28.31 11.73 -12.17
CA GLU A 471 -29.64 12.27 -11.83
C GLU A 471 -30.26 13.07 -13.00
N GLY A 472 -29.42 13.71 -13.82
CA GLY A 472 -29.85 14.46 -15.00
C GLY A 472 -29.96 13.63 -16.30
N LEU A 473 -29.59 12.35 -16.27
CA LEU A 473 -29.57 11.48 -17.45
C LEU A 473 -31.00 11.17 -17.91
N ARG A 474 -31.29 11.42 -19.20
CA ARG A 474 -32.63 11.18 -19.78
C ARG A 474 -32.59 10.00 -20.75
N ASP A 475 -33.51 9.07 -20.53
CA ASP A 475 -33.64 7.88 -21.37
C ASP A 475 -34.01 8.22 -22.82
N GLY A 476 -33.54 7.37 -23.75
CA GLY A 476 -33.93 7.46 -25.16
C GLY A 476 -33.20 8.54 -25.95
N LEU A 477 -32.18 9.18 -25.38
CA LEU A 477 -31.34 10.16 -26.06
C LEU A 477 -30.08 9.52 -26.67
N THR A 478 -29.58 10.13 -27.74
CA THR A 478 -28.28 9.77 -28.33
C THR A 478 -27.12 10.28 -27.47
N MET A 479 -25.91 9.72 -27.64
CA MET A 479 -24.72 10.16 -26.89
C MET A 479 -24.45 11.67 -27.00
N PRO A 480 -24.50 12.31 -28.19
CA PRO A 480 -24.35 13.76 -28.28
C PRO A 480 -25.45 14.52 -27.54
N GLN A 481 -26.71 14.05 -27.60
CA GLN A 481 -27.82 14.68 -26.89
C GLN A 481 -27.68 14.55 -25.37
N LEU A 482 -27.25 13.38 -24.88
CA LEU A 482 -26.95 13.16 -23.46
C LEU A 482 -25.81 14.08 -22.98
N ALA A 483 -24.74 14.20 -23.76
CA ALA A 483 -23.65 15.11 -23.44
C ALA A 483 -24.13 16.58 -23.41
N ASP A 484 -25.05 16.95 -24.30
CA ASP A 484 -25.66 18.29 -24.33
C ASP A 484 -26.54 18.56 -23.10
N THR A 485 -27.26 17.55 -22.59
CA THR A 485 -28.01 17.71 -21.33
C THR A 485 -27.13 18.05 -20.13
N TRP A 486 -25.83 17.74 -20.21
CA TRP A 486 -24.84 18.02 -19.19
C TRP A 486 -24.03 19.29 -19.45
N ALA A 487 -24.31 20.05 -20.51
CA ALA A 487 -23.50 21.22 -20.91
C ALA A 487 -23.39 22.31 -19.83
N ARG A 488 -24.35 22.37 -18.89
CA ARG A 488 -24.29 23.28 -17.73
C ARG A 488 -23.38 22.80 -16.59
N GLN A 489 -23.04 21.51 -16.56
CA GLN A 489 -22.26 20.88 -15.50
C GLN A 489 -20.83 20.58 -15.95
N VAL A 490 -20.65 20.15 -17.21
CA VAL A 490 -19.34 19.79 -17.77
C VAL A 490 -19.21 20.22 -19.23
N PRO A 491 -17.97 20.49 -19.70
CA PRO A 491 -17.71 20.68 -21.12
C PRO A 491 -18.17 19.47 -21.95
N PHE A 492 -18.73 19.73 -23.13
CA PHE A 492 -19.27 18.69 -24.01
C PHE A 492 -18.31 17.51 -24.24
N ARG A 493 -17.02 17.79 -24.53
CA ARG A 493 -16.01 16.74 -24.72
C ARG A 493 -15.85 15.84 -23.50
N GLN A 494 -15.88 16.43 -22.31
CA GLN A 494 -15.78 15.68 -21.05
C GLN A 494 -17.04 14.84 -20.81
N GLY A 495 -18.21 15.38 -21.10
CA GLY A 495 -19.48 14.62 -21.09
C GLY A 495 -19.43 13.39 -22.01
N VAL A 496 -18.93 13.54 -23.23
CA VAL A 496 -18.73 12.42 -24.18
C VAL A 496 -17.73 11.39 -23.63
N THR A 497 -16.64 11.81 -22.98
CA THR A 497 -15.69 10.90 -22.34
C THR A 497 -16.34 10.07 -21.24
N ILE A 498 -17.16 10.71 -20.39
CA ILE A 498 -17.89 10.05 -19.31
C ILE A 498 -18.90 9.05 -19.87
N LEU A 499 -19.69 9.45 -20.88
CA LEU A 499 -20.64 8.55 -21.56
C LEU A 499 -19.94 7.35 -22.20
N GLY A 500 -18.81 7.59 -22.87
CA GLY A 500 -18.00 6.52 -23.45
C GLY A 500 -17.46 5.56 -22.37
N TRP A 501 -17.12 6.06 -21.19
CA TRP A 501 -16.76 5.21 -20.05
C TRP A 501 -17.95 4.39 -19.56
N LEU A 502 -19.12 4.99 -19.34
CA LEU A 502 -20.33 4.28 -18.93
C LEU A 502 -20.68 3.16 -19.91
N TYR A 503 -20.63 3.44 -21.21
CA TYR A 503 -20.82 2.45 -22.26
C TYR A 503 -19.80 1.31 -22.19
N ARG A 504 -18.50 1.64 -22.10
CA ARG A 504 -17.43 0.61 -22.01
C ARG A 504 -17.59 -0.27 -20.78
N GLN A 505 -18.02 0.30 -19.65
CA GLN A 505 -18.30 -0.47 -18.43
C GLN A 505 -19.64 -1.25 -18.51
N GLY A 506 -20.39 -1.09 -19.60
CA GLY A 506 -21.69 -1.73 -19.79
C GLY A 506 -22.76 -1.21 -18.85
N LEU A 507 -22.70 0.08 -18.48
CA LEU A 507 -23.67 0.79 -17.65
C LEU A 507 -24.72 1.53 -18.49
N LEU A 508 -24.59 1.51 -19.81
CA LEU A 508 -25.60 2.03 -20.73
C LEU A 508 -26.21 0.87 -21.50
N THR A 509 -27.54 0.82 -21.54
CA THR A 509 -28.30 -0.13 -22.34
C THR A 509 -28.99 0.58 -23.48
N GLU A 510 -29.04 -0.08 -24.64
CA GLU A 510 -29.76 0.44 -25.80
C GLU A 510 -31.27 0.42 -25.52
N VAL A 511 -31.95 1.46 -25.98
CA VAL A 511 -33.41 1.53 -25.99
C VAL A 511 -33.86 1.25 -27.40
N ASP A 512 -34.60 0.16 -27.60
CA ASP A 512 -35.26 -0.12 -28.87
C ASP A 512 -36.16 1.06 -29.24
N SER A 513 -36.11 1.50 -30.50
CA SER A 513 -37.01 2.57 -30.95
C SER A 513 -38.46 2.07 -30.86
N PRO A 514 -39.40 2.87 -30.34
CA PRO A 514 -40.81 2.51 -30.35
C PRO A 514 -41.36 2.29 -31.77
#